data_AF-A0A369L5N0-F1
#
_entry.id   AF-A0A369L5N0-F1
#
_cell.length_a   1.000
_cell.length_b   1.000
_cell.length_c   1.000
_cell.angle_alpha   90.00
_cell.angle_beta   90.00
_cell.angle_gamma   90.00
#
_symmetry.space_group_name_H-M   'P 1'
#
loop_
_entity.id
_entity.type
_entity.pdbx_description
1 polymer ?
#
loop_
_entity_poly.entity_id
_entity_poly.type
_entity_poly.pdbx_seq_one_letter_code
_entity_poly.pdbx_strand_id
1 'polypeptide(L)'
;MLAKVGLRANEVATLTLDDIDWRSGTMLISAKNRQQTRMPMPSDVGVAIVAYLRDDRPASPCRRLFLRTLAPHAGFASGSAITMIAGAALKRAGISGCVHHGAHLFRHSLATELLRCGATLSQIGQLLRHKSHDTTRIYV
;
A
#
# COMPACT_ATOMS: atom_id res chain seq x y z
N MET A 1 -0.18 -4.60 3.08
CA MET A 1 -0.58 -3.20 2.81
C MET A 1 -1.26 -3.01 1.46
N LEU A 2 -0.56 -3.20 0.33
CA LEU A 2 -1.14 -3.02 -1.02
C LEU A 2 -2.44 -3.82 -1.22
N ALA A 3 -2.41 -5.12 -0.93
CA ALA A 3 -3.56 -6.01 -1.09
C ALA A 3 -4.68 -5.80 -0.05
N LYS A 4 -4.30 -5.53 1.21
CA LYS A 4 -5.23 -5.57 2.35
C LYS A 4 -6.00 -4.27 2.59
N VAL A 5 -5.36 -3.14 2.33
CA VAL A 5 -5.94 -1.81 2.57
C VAL A 5 -5.88 -0.91 1.33
N GLY A 6 -5.43 -1.48 0.20
CA GLY A 6 -5.37 -0.75 -1.06
C GLY A 6 -4.49 0.48 -1.00
N LEU A 7 -3.34 0.48 -0.32
CA LEU A 7 -2.45 1.66 -0.39
C LEU A 7 -1.90 1.83 -1.83
N ARG A 8 -1.70 3.08 -2.25
CA ARG A 8 -0.98 3.38 -3.50
C ARG A 8 0.51 3.14 -3.29
N ALA A 9 1.23 2.83 -4.37
CA ALA A 9 2.67 2.57 -4.31
C ALA A 9 3.47 3.73 -3.69
N ASN A 10 3.13 4.98 -4.04
CA ASN A 10 3.76 6.15 -3.43
C ASN A 10 3.42 6.29 -1.94
N GLU A 11 2.19 6.02 -1.53
CA GLU A 11 1.79 6.08 -0.11
C GLU A 11 2.63 5.10 0.72
N VAL A 12 2.84 3.88 0.22
CA VAL A 12 3.73 2.89 0.85
C VAL A 12 5.18 3.37 0.88
N ALA A 13 5.69 3.89 -0.24
CA ALA A 13 7.07 4.36 -0.35
C ALA A 13 7.37 5.54 0.60
N THR A 14 6.38 6.37 0.88
CA THR A 14 6.53 7.55 1.75
C THR A 14 6.09 7.32 3.19
N LEU A 15 5.53 6.16 3.54
CA LEU A 15 5.08 5.89 4.90
C LEU A 15 6.27 5.94 5.87
N THR A 16 6.09 6.58 7.01
CA THR A 16 7.11 6.71 8.06
C THR A 16 6.74 5.92 9.30
N LEU A 17 7.71 5.72 10.19
CA LEU A 17 7.48 5.08 11.49
C LEU A 17 6.51 5.89 12.36
N ASP A 18 6.50 7.23 12.20
CA ASP A 18 5.64 8.14 12.97
C ASP A 18 4.19 8.13 12.51
N ASP A 19 3.94 7.65 11.29
CA ASP A 19 2.59 7.53 10.75
C ASP A 19 1.83 6.35 11.36
N ILE A 20 2.49 5.45 12.09
CA ILE A 20 1.86 4.27 12.69
C ILE A 20 1.52 4.55 14.15
N ASP A 21 0.23 4.50 14.47
CA ASP A 21 -0.26 4.50 15.84
C ASP A 21 -0.62 3.08 16.26
N TRP A 22 0.31 2.44 16.96
CA TRP A 22 0.16 1.07 17.47
C TRP A 22 -0.92 0.92 18.54
N ARG A 23 -1.20 1.99 19.30
CA ARG A 23 -2.20 1.93 20.38
C ARG A 23 -3.61 1.93 19.82
N SER A 24 -3.87 2.78 18.82
CA SER A 24 -5.17 2.83 18.16
C SER A 24 -5.30 1.82 17.01
N GLY A 25 -4.21 1.16 16.60
CA GLY A 25 -4.20 0.26 15.45
C GLY A 25 -4.51 1.01 14.15
N THR A 26 -3.98 2.23 14.00
CA THR A 26 -4.23 3.07 12.81
C THR A 26 -2.93 3.51 12.14
N MET A 27 -3.05 3.91 10.88
CA MET A 27 -1.97 4.51 10.10
C MET A 27 -2.42 5.83 9.48
N LEU A 28 -1.55 6.83 9.48
CA LEU A 28 -1.75 8.11 8.84
C LEU A 28 -1.20 8.08 7.40
N ILE A 29 -2.08 8.11 6.42
CA ILE A 29 -1.71 8.05 5.00
C ILE A 29 -1.70 9.45 4.41
N SER A 30 -0.54 9.88 3.92
CA SER A 30 -0.36 11.17 3.26
C SER A 30 -0.54 11.04 1.74
N ALA A 31 -1.53 11.75 1.19
CA ALA A 31 -1.80 11.80 -0.25
C ALA A 31 -1.03 12.95 -0.95
N LYS A 32 -1.00 12.92 -2.30
CA LYS A 32 -0.26 13.87 -3.17
C LYS A 32 -0.54 15.35 -2.87
N ASN A 33 -1.71 15.69 -2.31
CA ASN A 33 -2.10 17.08 -2.01
C ASN A 33 -1.93 17.43 -0.53
N ARG A 34 -1.05 16.73 0.22
CA ARG A 34 -0.90 16.86 1.68
C ARG A 34 -2.16 16.57 2.49
N GLN A 35 -3.21 16.04 1.86
CA GLN A 35 -4.36 15.51 2.58
C GLN A 35 -3.91 14.25 3.31
N GLN A 36 -4.16 14.22 4.61
CA GLN A 36 -3.87 13.08 5.46
C GLN A 36 -5.17 12.37 5.78
N THR A 37 -5.14 11.03 5.74
CA THR A 37 -6.29 10.21 6.08
C THR A 37 -5.83 9.13 7.05
N ARG A 38 -6.47 9.06 8.21
CA ARG A 38 -6.27 7.95 9.13
C ARG A 38 -7.04 6.74 8.62
N MET A 39 -6.39 5.58 8.67
CA MET A 39 -6.97 4.32 8.27
C MET A 39 -6.72 3.25 9.33
N PRO A 40 -7.66 2.30 9.49
CA PRO A 40 -7.38 1.13 10.30
C PRO A 40 -6.19 0.37 9.71
N MET A 41 -5.35 -0.14 10.59
CA MET A 41 -4.29 -1.08 10.27
C MET A 41 -4.78 -2.48 10.64
N PRO A 42 -5.15 -3.32 9.66
CA PRO A 42 -5.49 -4.71 9.91
C PRO A 42 -4.38 -5.40 10.71
N SER A 43 -4.76 -6.31 11.62
CA SER A 43 -3.82 -6.99 12.51
C SER A 43 -2.74 -7.76 11.75
N ASP A 44 -3.10 -8.42 10.64
CA ASP A 44 -2.15 -9.12 9.77
C ASP A 44 -1.11 -8.18 9.14
N VAL A 45 -1.52 -6.97 8.76
CA VAL A 45 -0.62 -5.90 8.31
C VAL A 45 0.29 -5.45 9.45
N GLY A 46 -0.25 -5.24 10.65
CA GLY A 46 0.54 -4.87 11.82
C GLY A 46 1.62 -5.91 12.17
N VAL A 47 1.24 -7.19 12.19
CA VAL A 47 2.17 -8.30 12.43
C VAL A 47 3.29 -8.33 11.37
N ALA A 48 2.93 -8.21 10.09
CA ALA A 48 3.92 -8.18 9.01
C ALA A 48 4.88 -6.99 9.11
N ILE A 49 4.41 -5.83 9.56
CA ILE A 49 5.29 -4.68 9.82
C ILE A 49 6.25 -5.00 10.97
N VAL A 50 5.75 -5.54 12.08
CA VAL A 50 6.58 -5.84 13.25
C VAL A 50 7.68 -6.84 12.90
N ALA A 51 7.36 -7.90 12.15
CA ALA A 51 8.35 -8.86 11.65
C ALA A 51 9.43 -8.15 10.81
N TYR A 52 9.03 -7.35 9.83
CA TYR A 52 9.97 -6.57 9.03
C TYR A 52 10.84 -5.62 9.89
N LEU A 53 10.26 -4.93 10.88
CA LEU A 53 11.00 -4.02 11.75
C LEU A 53 12.03 -4.72 12.63
N ARG A 54 11.77 -5.97 13.03
CA ARG A 54 12.64 -6.76 13.90
C ARG A 54 13.72 -7.50 13.14
N ASP A 55 13.33 -8.11 12.01
CA ASP A 55 14.11 -9.17 11.38
C ASP A 55 14.81 -8.70 10.09
N ASP A 56 14.22 -7.74 9.36
CA ASP A 56 14.64 -7.39 8.00
C ASP A 56 15.09 -5.94 7.81
N ARG A 57 14.56 -4.99 8.61
CA ARG A 57 14.81 -3.56 8.42
C ARG A 57 16.23 -3.21 8.86
N PRO A 58 17.10 -2.72 7.95
CA PRO A 58 18.45 -2.31 8.32
C PRO A 58 18.44 -1.15 9.33
N ALA A 59 19.43 -1.13 10.22
CA ALA A 59 19.66 -0.01 11.12
C ALA A 59 19.95 1.26 10.30
N SER A 60 19.15 2.31 10.50
CA SER A 60 19.26 3.56 9.74
C SER A 60 18.61 4.71 10.50
N PRO A 61 19.16 5.93 10.45
CA PRO A 61 18.50 7.13 10.98
C PRO A 61 17.27 7.54 10.15
N CYS A 62 17.08 6.98 8.95
CA CYS A 62 15.93 7.28 8.12
C CYS A 62 14.64 6.80 8.80
N ARG A 63 13.65 7.69 8.96
CA ARG A 63 12.34 7.37 9.55
C ARG A 63 11.33 6.78 8.58
N ARG A 64 11.69 6.56 7.31
CA ARG A 64 10.83 5.84 6.36
C ARG A 64 10.63 4.41 6.87
N LEU A 65 9.40 3.92 6.77
CA LEU A 65 9.06 2.58 7.22
C LEU A 65 9.87 1.56 6.42
N PHE A 66 9.70 1.55 5.10
CA PHE A 66 10.45 0.67 4.22
C PHE A 66 11.73 1.33 3.71
N LEU A 67 12.83 0.58 3.76
CA LEU A 67 14.16 1.01 3.35
C LEU A 67 14.69 0.14 2.21
N ARG A 68 15.66 0.69 1.50
CA ARG A 68 16.46 -0.06 0.53
C ARG A 68 17.42 -1.00 1.27
N THR A 69 17.55 -2.22 0.77
CA THR A 69 18.49 -3.22 1.29
C THR A 69 19.94 -2.83 1.04
N LEU A 70 20.24 -2.18 -0.09
CA LEU A 70 21.59 -1.70 -0.41
C LEU A 70 21.86 -0.33 0.21
N ALA A 71 23.09 -0.13 0.69
CA ALA A 71 23.53 1.16 1.20
C ALA A 71 23.49 2.25 0.10
N PRO A 72 23.20 3.52 0.45
CA PRO A 72 22.75 3.96 1.78
C PRO A 72 21.33 3.46 2.08
N HIS A 73 21.11 2.93 3.29
CA HIS A 73 19.82 2.37 3.76
C HIS A 73 18.77 3.48 3.97
N ALA A 74 18.36 4.09 2.88
CA ALA A 74 17.38 5.16 2.82
C ALA A 74 16.03 4.63 2.32
N GLY A 75 14.98 5.41 2.50
CA GLY A 75 13.69 5.10 1.90
C GLY A 75 13.71 5.15 0.38
N PHE A 76 12.63 4.66 -0.23
CA PHE A 76 12.48 4.69 -1.68
C PHE A 76 12.27 6.11 -2.20
N ALA A 77 12.87 6.43 -3.35
CA ALA A 77 12.71 7.72 -4.01
C ALA A 77 11.29 7.94 -4.54
N SER A 78 10.62 6.86 -4.94
CA SER A 78 9.24 6.88 -5.43
C SER A 78 8.58 5.51 -5.28
N GLY A 79 7.27 5.47 -5.51
CA GLY A 79 6.49 4.24 -5.58
C GLY A 79 6.83 3.34 -6.75
N SER A 80 7.64 3.77 -7.72
CA SER A 80 8.07 2.91 -8.84
C SER A 80 8.81 1.67 -8.32
N ALA A 81 9.65 1.81 -7.29
CA ALA A 81 10.32 0.69 -6.65
C ALA A 81 9.32 -0.30 -6.03
N ILE A 82 8.29 0.20 -5.35
CA ILE A 82 7.22 -0.62 -4.78
C ILE A 82 6.44 -1.35 -5.87
N THR A 83 6.15 -0.68 -6.99
CA THR A 83 5.49 -1.31 -8.15
C THR A 83 6.34 -2.43 -8.75
N MET A 84 7.65 -2.25 -8.86
CA MET A 84 8.57 -3.29 -9.35
C MET A 84 8.65 -4.48 -8.38
N ILE A 85 8.78 -4.24 -7.07
CA ILE A 85 8.79 -5.28 -6.05
C ILE A 85 7.48 -6.08 -6.09
N ALA A 86 6.34 -5.38 -6.18
CA ALA A 86 5.02 -5.99 -6.34
C ALA A 86 4.95 -6.85 -7.60
N GLY A 87 5.44 -6.35 -8.74
CA GLY A 87 5.49 -7.11 -9.99
C GLY A 87 6.34 -8.38 -9.90
N ALA A 88 7.52 -8.28 -9.27
CA ALA A 88 8.38 -9.44 -9.03
C ALA A 88 7.72 -10.48 -8.11
N ALA A 89 7.02 -10.03 -7.07
CA ALA A 89 6.27 -10.92 -6.17
C ALA A 89 5.14 -11.65 -6.91
N LEU A 90 4.36 -10.94 -7.74
CA LEU A 90 3.31 -11.53 -8.57
C LEU A 90 3.88 -12.58 -9.53
N LYS A 91 5.02 -12.28 -10.18
CA LYS A 91 5.70 -13.23 -11.07
C LYS A 91 6.15 -14.49 -10.32
N ARG A 92 6.71 -14.36 -9.12
CA ARG A 92 7.09 -15.51 -8.27
C ARG A 92 5.88 -16.35 -7.86
N ALA A 93 4.71 -15.72 -7.70
CA ALA A 93 3.46 -16.39 -7.40
C ALA A 93 2.77 -17.02 -8.63
N GLY A 94 3.39 -16.94 -9.83
CA GLY A 94 2.79 -17.46 -11.07
C GLY A 94 1.63 -16.62 -11.60
N ILE A 95 1.44 -15.40 -11.11
CA ILE A 95 0.38 -14.49 -11.55
C ILE A 95 0.89 -13.72 -12.77
N SER A 96 0.39 -14.07 -13.95
CA SER A 96 0.75 -13.49 -15.24
C SER A 96 -0.47 -13.24 -16.13
N GLY A 97 -0.32 -12.43 -17.18
CA GLY A 97 -1.40 -12.17 -18.15
C GLY A 97 -2.49 -11.21 -17.66
N CYS A 98 -2.26 -10.50 -16.55
CA CYS A 98 -3.19 -9.49 -16.05
C CYS A 98 -3.08 -8.19 -16.85
N VAL A 99 -4.21 -7.52 -17.09
CA VAL A 99 -4.24 -6.19 -17.73
C VAL A 99 -3.50 -5.15 -16.88
N HIS A 100 -3.60 -5.27 -15.55
CA HIS A 100 -2.91 -4.41 -14.60
C HIS A 100 -1.66 -5.06 -14.02
N HIS A 101 -0.64 -4.24 -13.76
CA HIS A 101 0.69 -4.70 -13.37
C HIS A 101 1.13 -4.08 -12.04
N GLY A 102 1.98 -4.82 -11.31
CA GLY A 102 2.60 -4.37 -10.07
C GLY A 102 1.59 -3.93 -9.01
N ALA A 103 1.81 -2.76 -8.40
CA ALA A 103 0.97 -2.26 -7.31
C ALA A 103 -0.48 -1.96 -7.71
N HIS A 104 -0.73 -1.64 -8.99
CA HIS A 104 -2.08 -1.34 -9.47
C HIS A 104 -2.99 -2.57 -9.48
N LEU A 105 -2.43 -3.76 -9.76
CA LEU A 105 -3.21 -5.00 -9.76
C LEU A 105 -3.88 -5.25 -8.42
N PHE A 106 -3.15 -5.06 -7.31
CA PHE A 106 -3.69 -5.24 -5.96
C PHE A 106 -4.88 -4.34 -5.65
N ARG A 107 -4.84 -3.08 -6.10
CA ARG A 107 -5.97 -2.16 -5.93
C ARG A 107 -7.16 -2.58 -6.77
N HIS A 108 -6.90 -3.10 -7.98
CA HIS A 108 -7.96 -3.60 -8.83
C HIS A 108 -8.63 -4.83 -8.24
N SER A 109 -7.86 -5.83 -7.86
CA SER A 109 -8.38 -7.02 -7.20
C SER A 109 -9.19 -6.68 -5.95
N LEU A 110 -8.73 -5.73 -5.13
CA LEU A 110 -9.48 -5.29 -3.95
C LEU A 110 -10.80 -4.60 -4.32
N ALA A 111 -10.81 -3.73 -5.33
CA ALA A 111 -12.03 -3.09 -5.81
C ALA A 111 -13.05 -4.13 -6.32
N THR A 112 -12.58 -5.07 -7.15
CA THR A 112 -13.40 -6.15 -7.71
C THR A 112 -13.97 -7.04 -6.61
N GLU A 113 -13.18 -7.37 -5.59
CA GLU A 113 -13.64 -8.18 -4.46
C GLU A 113 -14.74 -7.46 -3.67
N LEU A 114 -14.56 -6.16 -3.39
CA LEU A 114 -15.57 -5.36 -2.71
C LEU A 114 -16.86 -5.25 -3.52
N LEU A 115 -16.77 -5.10 -4.85
CA LEU A 115 -17.94 -5.15 -5.73
C LEU A 115 -18.67 -6.49 -5.63
N ARG A 116 -17.93 -7.60 -5.63
CA ARG A 116 -18.50 -8.95 -5.47
C ARG A 116 -19.18 -9.15 -4.12
N CYS A 117 -18.65 -8.53 -3.07
CA CYS A 117 -19.30 -8.50 -1.75
C CYS A 117 -20.48 -7.52 -1.67
N GLY A 118 -20.87 -6.87 -2.76
CA GLY A 118 -22.04 -5.98 -2.83
C GLY A 118 -21.76 -4.53 -2.41
N ALA A 119 -20.50 -4.12 -2.26
CA ALA A 119 -20.19 -2.73 -1.98
C ALA A 119 -20.54 -1.84 -3.19
N THR A 120 -21.11 -0.67 -2.91
CA THR A 120 -21.39 0.33 -3.94
C THR A 120 -20.11 0.98 -4.44
N LEU A 121 -20.13 1.49 -5.68
CA LEU A 121 -19.00 2.25 -6.25
C LEU A 121 -18.59 3.46 -5.39
N SER A 122 -19.54 4.05 -4.66
CA SER A 122 -19.28 5.13 -3.71
C SER A 122 -18.44 4.66 -2.52
N GLN A 123 -18.85 3.55 -1.88
CA GLN A 123 -18.11 2.94 -0.76
C GLN A 123 -16.70 2.51 -1.16
N ILE A 124 -16.56 1.95 -2.36
CA ILE A 124 -15.25 1.56 -2.91
C ILE A 124 -14.39 2.80 -3.18
N GLY A 125 -14.97 3.85 -3.78
CA GLY A 125 -14.27 5.12 -4.02
C GLY A 125 -13.75 5.76 -2.72
N GLN A 126 -14.56 5.72 -1.66
CA GLN A 126 -14.17 6.19 -0.33
C GLN A 126 -13.03 5.35 0.26
N LEU A 127 -13.16 4.02 0.29
CA LEU A 127 -12.13 3.14 0.86
C LEU A 127 -10.79 3.25 0.12
N LEU A 128 -10.85 3.29 -1.22
CA LEU A 128 -9.68 3.41 -2.08
C LEU A 128 -9.14 4.84 -2.17
N ARG A 129 -9.81 5.82 -1.54
CA ARG A 129 -9.41 7.22 -1.50
C ARG A 129 -9.21 7.79 -2.91
N HIS A 130 -10.20 7.60 -3.78
CA HIS A 130 -10.25 8.24 -5.08
C HIS A 130 -10.90 9.63 -4.95
N LYS A 131 -10.29 10.66 -5.55
CA LYS A 131 -10.87 12.01 -5.62
C LYS A 131 -11.84 12.19 -6.79
N SER A 132 -11.85 11.29 -7.76
CA SER A 132 -12.74 11.35 -8.92
C SER A 132 -13.46 10.01 -9.09
N HIS A 133 -14.78 10.09 -9.31
CA HIS A 133 -15.63 8.95 -9.67
C HIS A 133 -15.14 8.24 -10.95
N ASP A 134 -14.38 8.90 -11.82
CA ASP A 134 -13.83 8.30 -13.05
C ASP A 134 -12.82 7.20 -12.79
N THR A 135 -12.03 7.29 -11.71
CA THR A 135 -11.09 6.21 -11.38
C THR A 135 -11.81 4.93 -10.92
N THR A 136 -13.03 5.02 -10.41
CA THR A 136 -13.80 3.83 -9.99
C THR A 136 -14.34 3.04 -11.20
N ARG A 137 -14.56 3.70 -12.34
CA ARG A 137 -14.95 3.04 -13.62
C ARG A 137 -13.84 2.21 -14.26
N ILE A 138 -12.57 2.42 -13.91
CA ILE A 138 -11.43 1.61 -14.41
C ILE A 138 -11.43 0.20 -13.78
N TYR A 139 -12.31 -0.05 -12.79
CA TYR A 139 -12.41 -1.33 -12.09
C TYR A 139 -13.64 -2.17 -12.48
N VAL A 140 -14.48 -1.66 -13.38
CA VAL A 140 -15.65 -2.35 -13.94
C VAL A 140 -15.34 -2.75 -15.38
#